data_AF-A0A845Z561-F1
#
_entry.id   AF-A0A845Z561-F1
#
_cell.length_a   1.000
_cell.length_b   1.000
_cell.length_c   1.000
_cell.angle_alpha   90.00
_cell.angle_beta   90.00
_cell.angle_gamma   90.00
#
_symmetry.space_group_name_H-M   'P 1'
#
loop_
_entity.id
_entity.type
_entity.pdbx_description
1 polymer ?
#
loop_
_entity_poly.entity_id
_entity_poly.type
_entity_poly.pdbx_seq_one_letter_code
_entity_poly.pdbx_strand_id
1 'polypeptide(L)'
;CFTFMEVAKQFGMQAAIAAQNGPHPEQQWQVVVSLWEQAINQLKKIPGDNPAYLEAQTKLGEYQVNLANVKMRLQAEKESKIAFKEAKNLIADWQRYAVDDTSNRGILANKIQLIINQLENIKPGTTYYKEAQELLIFAKNKQKSL
;
A
#
# COMPACT_ATOMS: atom_id res chain seq x y z
N CYS A 1 -25.01 24.97 7.83
CA CYS A 1 -24.60 25.25 9.22
C CYS A 1 -23.08 25.14 9.28
N PHE A 2 -22.40 26.09 9.94
CA PHE A 2 -20.93 26.19 10.02
C PHE A 2 -20.24 24.91 10.55
N THR A 3 -20.97 24.11 11.33
CA THR A 3 -20.50 22.85 11.91
C THR A 3 -20.05 21.80 10.90
N PHE A 4 -20.71 21.67 9.73
CA PHE A 4 -20.32 20.65 8.74
C PHE A 4 -18.97 20.96 8.08
N MET A 5 -18.68 22.23 7.83
CA MET A 5 -17.40 22.66 7.26
C MET A 5 -16.26 22.41 8.23
N GLU A 6 -16.44 22.77 9.50
CA GLU A 6 -15.42 22.59 10.54
C GLU A 6 -15.11 21.12 10.79
N VAL A 7 -16.14 20.28 10.92
CA VAL A 7 -15.96 18.83 11.10
C VAL A 7 -15.29 18.21 9.87
N ALA A 8 -15.65 18.64 8.65
CA ALA A 8 -14.97 18.18 7.44
C ALA A 8 -13.46 18.51 7.47
N LYS A 9 -13.10 19.74 7.83
CA LYS A 9 -11.71 20.17 7.94
C LYS A 9 -10.94 19.39 9.01
N GLN A 10 -11.57 19.07 10.14
CA GLN A 10 -10.97 18.24 11.19
C GLN A 10 -10.67 16.82 10.68
N PHE A 11 -11.63 16.15 10.03
CA PHE A 11 -11.38 14.82 9.45
C PHE A 11 -10.30 14.86 8.37
N GLY A 12 -10.32 15.87 7.50
CA GLY A 12 -9.29 16.04 6.47
C GLY A 12 -7.90 16.26 7.05
N MET A 13 -7.78 17.05 8.12
CA MET A 13 -6.52 17.25 8.85
C MET A 13 -6.04 15.94 9.49
N GLN A 14 -6.92 15.20 10.17
CA GLN A 14 -6.56 13.90 10.74
C GLN A 14 -6.11 12.91 9.68
N ALA A 15 -6.80 12.87 8.52
CA ALA A 15 -6.41 12.03 7.40
C ALA A 15 -5.01 12.40 6.87
N ALA A 16 -4.74 13.69 6.70
CA ALA A 16 -3.44 14.18 6.27
C ALA A 16 -2.33 13.83 7.28
N ILE A 17 -2.56 14.01 8.57
CA ILE A 17 -1.60 13.64 9.64
C ILE A 17 -1.35 12.13 9.64
N ALA A 18 -2.41 11.32 9.60
CA ALA A 18 -2.28 9.86 9.60
C ALA A 18 -1.58 9.31 8.35
N ALA A 19 -1.56 10.06 7.25
CA ALA A 19 -0.85 9.71 6.01
C ALA A 19 0.63 10.16 5.97
N GLN A 20 1.06 11.05 6.85
CA GLN A 20 2.43 11.59 6.85
C GLN A 20 3.47 10.53 7.21
N ASN A 21 4.70 10.69 6.73
CA ASN A 21 5.86 9.86 7.09
C ASN A 21 5.66 8.35 6.84
N GLY A 22 5.20 7.97 5.65
CA GLY A 22 5.13 6.56 5.24
C GLY A 22 6.52 5.91 5.07
N PRO A 23 6.57 4.59 4.82
CA PRO A 23 5.46 3.71 4.46
C PRO A 23 4.60 3.28 5.67
N HIS A 24 3.32 3.02 5.43
CA HIS A 24 2.35 2.63 6.47
C HIS A 24 1.73 1.26 6.18
N PRO A 25 1.38 0.49 7.24
CA PRO A 25 0.70 -0.78 7.07
C PRO A 25 -0.71 -0.58 6.53
N GLU A 26 -1.26 -1.67 5.97
CA GLU A 26 -2.61 -1.70 5.38
C GLU A 26 -3.69 -1.08 6.28
N GLN A 27 -3.70 -1.40 7.58
CA GLN A 27 -4.69 -0.91 8.54
C GLN A 27 -4.64 0.62 8.68
N GLN A 28 -3.45 1.21 8.66
CA GLN A 28 -3.31 2.66 8.75
C GLN A 28 -3.84 3.34 7.48
N TRP A 29 -3.56 2.80 6.29
CA TRP A 29 -4.15 3.32 5.06
C TRP A 29 -5.68 3.20 5.03
N GLN A 30 -6.25 2.13 5.60
CA GLN A 30 -7.72 2.01 5.74
C GLN A 30 -8.29 3.11 6.65
N VAL A 31 -7.60 3.46 7.74
CA VAL A 31 -7.98 4.58 8.60
C VAL A 31 -7.93 5.90 7.83
N VAL A 32 -6.87 6.16 7.06
CA VAL A 32 -6.76 7.38 6.24
C VAL A 32 -7.90 7.48 5.22
N VAL A 33 -8.23 6.37 4.53
CA VAL A 33 -9.37 6.29 3.60
C VAL A 33 -10.68 6.66 4.31
N SER A 34 -10.93 6.06 5.47
CA SER A 34 -12.15 6.32 6.25
C SER A 34 -12.26 7.80 6.67
N LEU A 35 -11.16 8.42 7.11
CA LEU A 35 -11.15 9.83 7.51
C LEU A 35 -11.47 10.76 6.34
N TRP A 36 -10.89 10.51 5.16
CA TRP A 36 -11.24 11.28 3.96
C TRP A 36 -12.70 11.10 3.53
N GLU A 37 -13.24 9.88 3.60
CA GLU A 37 -14.66 9.62 3.31
C GLU A 37 -15.58 10.34 4.30
N GLN A 38 -15.25 10.35 5.59
CA GLN A 38 -15.98 11.10 6.61
C GLN A 38 -15.94 12.62 6.34
N ALA A 39 -14.77 13.17 5.99
CA ALA A 39 -14.63 14.58 5.63
C ALA A 39 -15.53 14.96 4.45
N ILE A 40 -15.47 14.17 3.37
CA ILE A 40 -16.29 14.33 2.16
C ILE A 40 -17.79 14.26 2.49
N ASN A 41 -18.20 13.32 3.33
CA ASN A 41 -19.60 13.16 3.71
C ASN A 41 -20.14 14.36 4.49
N GLN A 42 -19.32 15.07 5.25
CA GLN A 42 -19.74 16.31 5.91
C GLN A 42 -19.89 17.45 4.92
N LEU A 43 -18.96 17.62 3.97
CA LEU A 43 -19.03 18.67 2.95
C LEU A 43 -20.31 18.54 2.09
N LYS A 44 -20.72 17.31 1.77
CA LYS A 44 -21.96 17.03 1.01
C LYS A 44 -23.25 17.45 1.71
N LYS A 45 -23.23 17.69 3.02
CA LYS A 45 -24.41 18.13 3.81
C LYS A 45 -24.62 19.65 3.76
N ILE A 46 -23.69 20.41 3.17
CA ILE A 46 -23.79 21.88 3.09
C ILE A 46 -24.73 22.23 1.92
N PRO A 47 -25.87 22.88 2.16
CA PRO A 47 -26.83 23.20 1.11
C PRO A 47 -26.36 24.34 0.22
N GLY A 48 -26.91 24.42 -1.00
CA GLY A 48 -26.50 25.38 -2.04
C GLY A 48 -26.73 26.85 -1.70
N ASP A 49 -27.68 27.13 -0.82
CA ASP A 49 -27.99 28.47 -0.30
C ASP A 49 -27.11 28.87 0.90
N ASN A 50 -26.24 27.96 1.38
CA ASN A 50 -25.32 28.26 2.47
C ASN A 50 -24.16 29.15 1.98
N PRO A 51 -23.80 30.22 2.71
CA PRO A 51 -22.65 31.06 2.34
C PRO A 51 -21.32 30.30 2.18
N ALA A 52 -21.15 29.17 2.87
CA ALA A 52 -19.96 28.32 2.78
C ALA A 52 -20.01 27.30 1.62
N TYR A 53 -21.06 27.28 0.80
CA TYR A 53 -21.24 26.26 -0.24
C TYR A 53 -20.11 26.23 -1.26
N LEU A 54 -19.66 27.39 -1.75
CA LEU A 54 -18.58 27.45 -2.73
C LEU A 54 -17.25 26.94 -2.16
N GLU A 55 -16.95 27.28 -0.91
CA GLU A 55 -15.80 26.74 -0.19
C GLU A 55 -15.93 25.22 -0.02
N ALA A 56 -17.14 24.73 0.28
CA ALA A 56 -17.40 23.30 0.45
C ALA A 56 -17.16 22.52 -0.85
N GLN A 57 -17.61 23.03 -2.00
CA GLN A 57 -17.36 22.42 -3.30
C GLN A 57 -15.87 22.39 -3.65
N THR A 58 -15.15 23.47 -3.32
CA THR A 58 -13.69 23.52 -3.51
C THR A 58 -12.99 22.45 -2.69
N LYS A 59 -13.32 22.34 -1.39
CA LYS A 59 -12.76 21.32 -0.50
C LYS A 59 -13.17 19.90 -0.90
N LEU A 60 -14.38 19.72 -1.44
CA LEU A 60 -14.86 18.43 -1.91
C LEU A 60 -13.98 17.89 -3.04
N GLY A 61 -13.63 18.73 -4.01
CA GLY A 61 -12.71 18.35 -5.09
C GLY A 61 -11.32 17.98 -4.57
N GLU A 62 -10.75 18.81 -3.68
CA GLU A 62 -9.46 18.53 -3.03
C GLU A 62 -9.48 17.18 -2.29
N TYR A 63 -10.51 16.92 -1.49
CA TYR A 63 -10.59 15.72 -0.66
C TYR A 63 -10.85 14.45 -1.49
N GLN A 64 -11.55 14.56 -2.61
CA GLN A 64 -11.72 13.46 -3.56
C GLN A 64 -10.39 13.04 -4.20
N VAL A 65 -9.55 14.01 -4.58
CA VAL A 65 -8.20 13.73 -5.09
C VAL A 65 -7.35 13.04 -4.02
N ASN A 66 -7.39 13.56 -2.79
CA ASN A 66 -6.65 12.95 -1.67
C ASN A 66 -7.13 11.52 -1.39
N LEU A 67 -8.45 11.29 -1.39
CA LEU A 67 -9.04 9.96 -1.23
C LEU A 67 -8.58 8.98 -2.31
N ALA A 68 -8.58 9.40 -3.57
CA ALA A 68 -8.11 8.58 -4.68
C ALA A 68 -6.63 8.19 -4.50
N ASN A 69 -5.79 9.16 -4.13
CA ASN A 69 -4.37 8.94 -3.87
C ASN A 69 -4.13 7.92 -2.75
N VAL A 70 -4.86 8.03 -1.63
CA VAL A 70 -4.67 7.09 -0.52
C VAL A 70 -5.28 5.71 -0.81
N LYS A 71 -6.32 5.60 -1.64
CA LYS A 71 -6.83 4.32 -2.13
C LYS A 71 -5.82 3.60 -3.01
N MET A 72 -5.10 4.33 -3.87
CA MET A 72 -3.99 3.75 -4.64
C MET A 72 -2.85 3.24 -3.73
N ARG A 73 -2.51 4.00 -2.68
CA ARG A 73 -1.50 3.56 -1.70
C ARG A 73 -1.94 2.32 -0.92
N LEU A 74 -3.19 2.27 -0.48
CA LEU A 74 -3.77 1.08 0.16
C LEU A 74 -3.70 -0.14 -0.75
N GLN A 75 -4.04 0.03 -2.03
CA GLN A 75 -4.00 -1.06 -3.00
C GLN A 75 -2.57 -1.57 -3.22
N ALA A 76 -1.60 -0.66 -3.39
CA ALA A 76 -0.19 -1.02 -3.52
C ALA A 76 0.32 -1.78 -2.28
N GLU A 77 -0.05 -1.35 -1.08
CA GLU A 77 0.32 -2.03 0.17
C GLU A 77 -0.27 -3.45 0.24
N LYS A 78 -1.54 -3.64 -0.15
CA LYS A 78 -2.18 -4.96 -0.20
C LYS A 78 -1.52 -5.89 -1.19
N GLU A 79 -1.24 -5.41 -2.40
CA GLU A 79 -0.58 -6.19 -3.45
C GLU A 79 0.84 -6.59 -3.03
N SER A 80 1.60 -5.65 -2.49
CA SER A 80 2.94 -5.90 -1.95
C SER A 80 2.92 -6.92 -0.83
N LYS A 81 1.94 -6.87 0.08
CA LYS A 81 1.77 -7.85 1.16
C LYS A 81 1.57 -9.27 0.64
N ILE A 82 0.74 -9.43 -0.39
CA ILE A 82 0.46 -10.73 -1.03
C ILE A 82 1.73 -11.26 -1.70
N ALA A 83 2.35 -10.46 -2.56
CA ALA A 83 3.56 -10.83 -3.28
C ALA A 83 4.72 -11.17 -2.31
N PHE A 84 4.86 -10.39 -1.24
CA PHE A 84 5.87 -10.65 -0.20
C PHE A 84 5.61 -11.97 0.53
N LYS A 85 4.36 -12.26 0.90
CA LYS A 85 4.00 -13.55 1.51
C LYS A 85 4.31 -14.72 0.57
N GLU A 86 3.97 -14.60 -0.70
CA GLU A 86 4.26 -15.63 -1.72
C GLU A 86 5.76 -15.84 -1.89
N ALA A 87 6.54 -14.76 -1.97
CA ALA A 87 7.99 -14.83 -2.02
C ALA A 87 8.58 -15.57 -0.80
N LYS A 88 8.13 -15.27 0.42
CA LYS A 88 8.60 -15.95 1.64
C LYS A 88 8.27 -17.44 1.64
N ASN A 89 7.08 -17.82 1.16
CA ASN A 89 6.71 -19.23 1.01
C ASN A 89 7.60 -19.95 0.00
N LEU A 90 7.86 -19.33 -1.16
CA LEU A 90 8.75 -19.87 -2.18
C LEU A 90 10.19 -19.99 -1.68
N ILE A 91 10.68 -19.02 -0.89
CA ILE A 91 12.00 -19.08 -0.25
C ILE A 91 12.08 -20.27 0.70
N ALA A 92 11.08 -20.48 1.55
CA ALA A 92 11.06 -21.61 2.48
C ALA A 92 11.04 -22.96 1.75
N ASP A 93 10.26 -23.05 0.67
CA ASP A 93 10.20 -24.24 -0.19
C ASP A 93 11.53 -24.49 -0.92
N TRP A 94 12.16 -23.43 -1.45
CA TRP A 94 13.49 -23.51 -2.06
C TRP A 94 14.55 -23.98 -1.06
N GLN A 95 14.54 -23.46 0.17
CA GLN A 95 15.46 -23.86 1.23
C GLN A 95 15.29 -25.34 1.62
N ARG A 96 14.04 -25.82 1.72
CA ARG A 96 13.76 -27.23 1.99
C ARG A 96 14.23 -28.13 0.86
N TYR A 97 13.98 -27.73 -0.38
CA TYR A 97 14.42 -28.50 -1.53
C TYR A 97 15.95 -28.55 -1.58
N ALA A 98 16.65 -27.43 -1.37
CA ALA A 98 18.10 -27.34 -1.46
C ALA A 98 18.90 -28.23 -0.49
N VAL A 99 18.26 -28.75 0.57
CA VAL A 99 18.89 -29.67 1.54
C VAL A 99 18.54 -31.14 1.28
N ASP A 100 17.71 -31.44 0.28
CA ASP A 100 17.37 -32.80 -0.13
C ASP A 100 18.46 -33.37 -1.06
N ASP A 101 18.92 -34.60 -0.78
CA ASP A 101 19.95 -35.28 -1.56
C ASP A 101 19.55 -35.54 -3.03
N THR A 102 18.25 -35.50 -3.35
CA THR A 102 17.70 -35.65 -4.71
C THR A 102 17.57 -34.32 -5.48
N SER A 103 18.09 -33.23 -4.91
CA SER A 103 18.03 -31.89 -5.48
C SER A 103 18.57 -31.78 -6.91
N ASN A 104 17.75 -31.24 -7.81
CA ASN A 104 18.16 -30.86 -9.16
C ASN A 104 18.37 -29.33 -9.28
N ARG A 105 19.54 -28.90 -9.81
CA ARG A 105 19.86 -27.50 -10.10
C ARG A 105 18.81 -26.77 -10.95
N GLY A 106 18.21 -27.43 -11.93
CA GLY A 106 17.18 -26.84 -12.78
C GLY A 106 15.92 -26.46 -11.99
N ILE A 107 15.52 -27.30 -11.03
CA ILE A 107 14.37 -27.02 -10.15
C ILE A 107 14.70 -25.87 -9.18
N LEU A 108 15.91 -25.87 -8.61
CA LEU A 108 16.40 -24.78 -7.77
C LEU A 108 16.40 -23.44 -8.53
N ALA A 109 16.86 -23.44 -9.78
CA ALA A 109 16.90 -22.24 -10.62
C ALA A 109 15.49 -21.74 -10.96
N ASN A 110 14.56 -22.65 -11.28
CA ASN A 110 13.15 -22.29 -11.51
C ASN A 110 12.51 -21.64 -10.27
N LYS A 111 12.67 -22.25 -9.10
CA LYS A 111 12.16 -21.70 -7.83
C LYS A 111 12.74 -20.31 -7.53
N ILE A 112 14.03 -20.09 -7.77
CA ILE A 112 14.65 -18.77 -7.65
C ILE A 112 14.03 -17.75 -8.61
N GLN A 113 13.74 -18.14 -9.86
CA GLN A 113 13.07 -17.25 -10.80
C GLN A 113 11.66 -16.87 -10.29
N LEU A 114 10.90 -17.82 -9.74
CA LEU A 114 9.59 -17.54 -9.14
C LEU A 114 9.70 -16.57 -7.95
N ILE A 115 10.72 -16.73 -7.10
CA ILE A 115 11.00 -15.81 -5.99
C ILE A 115 11.28 -14.40 -6.53
N ILE A 116 12.14 -14.28 -7.55
CA ILE A 116 12.47 -13.00 -8.18
C ILE A 116 11.21 -12.33 -8.73
N ASN A 117 10.38 -13.06 -9.48
CA ASN A 117 9.15 -12.52 -10.06
C ASN A 117 8.21 -11.94 -8.99
N GLN A 118 8.08 -12.62 -7.84
CA GLN A 118 7.25 -12.12 -6.74
C GLN A 118 7.84 -10.89 -6.07
N LEU A 119 9.16 -10.87 -5.85
CA LEU A 119 9.84 -9.73 -5.24
C LEU A 119 9.83 -8.49 -6.14
N GLU A 120 9.85 -8.66 -7.46
CA GLU A 120 9.74 -7.55 -8.44
C GLU A 120 8.34 -6.93 -8.51
N ASN A 121 7.29 -7.65 -8.09
CA ASN A 121 5.94 -7.12 -8.02
C ASN A 121 5.70 -6.18 -6.84
N ILE A 122 6.61 -6.17 -5.84
CA ILE A 122 6.48 -5.36 -4.63
C ILE A 122 6.77 -3.90 -4.96
N LYS A 123 5.77 -3.04 -4.71
CA LYS A 123 5.79 -1.63 -5.12
C LYS A 123 6.66 -0.77 -4.19
N PRO A 124 7.40 0.22 -4.72
CA PRO A 124 8.07 1.24 -3.90
C PRO A 124 7.09 1.98 -2.98
N GLY A 125 7.57 2.40 -1.80
CA GLY A 125 6.76 3.14 -0.83
C GLY A 125 5.76 2.29 -0.04
N THR A 126 5.86 0.96 -0.11
CA THR A 126 5.14 0.00 0.74
C THR A 126 6.02 -0.45 1.89
N THR A 127 5.42 -0.98 2.97
CA THR A 127 6.19 -1.43 4.15
C THR A 127 7.12 -2.60 3.84
N TYR A 128 6.80 -3.36 2.79
CA TYR A 128 7.54 -4.55 2.34
C TYR A 128 8.73 -4.25 1.43
N TYR A 129 8.80 -3.04 0.87
CA TYR A 129 9.73 -2.74 -0.22
C TYR A 129 11.19 -2.93 0.17
N LYS A 130 11.60 -2.47 1.35
CA LYS A 130 13.02 -2.53 1.76
C LYS A 130 13.51 -3.98 1.88
N GLU A 131 12.82 -4.80 2.67
CA GLU A 131 13.19 -6.22 2.82
C GLU A 131 13.09 -6.97 1.49
N ALA A 132 12.08 -6.66 0.67
CA ALA A 132 11.94 -7.24 -0.65
C ALA A 132 13.16 -6.99 -1.55
N GLN A 133 13.72 -5.77 -1.54
CA GLN A 133 14.91 -5.46 -2.32
C GLN A 133 16.15 -6.21 -1.82
N GLU A 134 16.30 -6.38 -0.51
CA GLU A 134 17.39 -7.18 0.07
C GLU A 134 17.29 -8.65 -0.37
N LEU A 135 16.09 -9.24 -0.30
CA LEU A 135 15.83 -10.59 -0.77
C LEU A 135 16.01 -10.74 -2.29
N LEU A 136 15.67 -9.70 -3.06
CA LEU A 136 15.79 -9.70 -4.51
C LEU A 136 17.26 -9.75 -4.93
N ILE A 137 18.12 -8.98 -4.25
CA ILE A 137 19.57 -9.03 -4.46
C ILE A 137 20.11 -10.43 -4.15
N PHE A 138 19.70 -11.00 -3.00
CA PHE A 138 20.09 -12.36 -2.63
C PHE A 138 19.68 -13.38 -3.68
N ALA A 139 18.42 -13.36 -4.13
CA ALA A 139 17.88 -14.30 -5.11
C ALA A 139 18.60 -14.17 -6.46
N LYS A 140 18.84 -12.94 -6.94
CA LYS A 140 19.59 -12.67 -8.19
C LYS A 140 21.04 -13.18 -8.12
N ASN A 141 21.70 -13.02 -6.97
CA ASN A 141 23.05 -13.57 -6.79
C ASN A 141 23.03 -15.10 -6.76
N LYS A 142 22.04 -15.71 -6.10
CA LYS A 142 21.92 -17.16 -6.06
C LYS A 142 21.66 -17.74 -7.45
N GLN A 143 20.80 -17.10 -8.24
CA GLN A 143 20.52 -17.50 -9.61
C GLN A 143 21.78 -17.59 -10.48
N LYS A 144 22.70 -16.61 -10.38
CA LYS A 144 23.96 -16.58 -11.13
C LYS A 144 24.93 -17.70 -10.74
N SER A 145 24.73 -18.31 -9.58
CA SER A 145 25.63 -19.33 -9.00
C SER A 145 25.15 -20.77 -9.18
N LEU A 146 23.96 -20.97 -9.78
CA LEU A 146 23.39 -22.28 -10.09
C LEU A 146 23.82 -22.72 -11.50
#